data_AF-A0A2V8PS72-F1
#
_entry.id   AF-A0A2V8PS72-F1
#
_cell.length_a   1.000
_cell.length_b   1.000
_cell.length_c   1.000
_cell.angle_alpha   90.00
_cell.angle_beta   90.00
_cell.angle_gamma   90.00
#
_symmetry.space_group_name_H-M   'P 1'
#
loop_
_entity.id
_entity.type
_entity.pdbx_description
1 polymer ?
#
loop_
_entity_poly.entity_id
_entity_poly.type
_entity_poly.pdbx_seq_one_letter_code
_entity_poly.pdbx_strand_id
1 'polypeptide(L)' 'MIDWTTDESIWRVAGKAFQRYANRRHKQKAGSPRRILADFLIGAHALEEGYSLLTLDEGIYRAAFPKLQIVKV' A
#
# COMPACT_ATOMS: atom_id res chain seq x y z
N MET A 1 -12.97 8.06 -15.22
CA MET A 1 -13.07 9.31 -14.45
C MET A 1 -11.79 9.43 -13.65
N ILE A 2 -11.13 10.59 -13.66
CA ILE A 2 -9.88 10.80 -12.90
C ILE A 2 -10.28 11.39 -11.55
N ASP A 3 -9.85 10.74 -10.48
CA ASP A 3 -9.99 11.28 -9.13
C ASP A 3 -8.86 12.27 -8.86
N TRP A 4 -9.23 13.51 -8.54
CA TRP A 4 -8.29 14.59 -8.20
C TRP A 4 -8.21 14.83 -6.70
N THR A 5 -9.04 14.15 -5.92
CA THR A 5 -9.14 14.32 -4.48
C THR A 5 -8.43 13.17 -3.81
N THR A 6 -7.48 13.49 -2.93
CA THR A 6 -6.85 12.49 -2.06
C THR A 6 -7.07 12.93 -0.63
N ASP A 7 -8.15 12.41 -0.04
CA ASP A 7 -8.57 12.75 1.31
C ASP A 7 -7.48 12.46 2.36
N GLU A 8 -7.54 13.19 3.47
CA GLU A 8 -6.62 13.03 4.59
C GLU A 8 -6.56 11.59 5.11
N SER A 9 -7.69 10.86 5.04
CA SER A 9 -7.77 9.45 5.44
C SER A 9 -6.77 8.59 4.66
N ILE A 10 -6.68 8.77 3.34
CA ILE A 10 -5.76 8.05 2.45
C ILE A 10 -4.31 8.29 2.88
N TRP A 11 -3.94 9.56 3.13
CA TRP A 11 -2.59 9.91 3.60
C TRP A 11 -2.26 9.27 4.94
N ARG A 12 -3.21 9.28 5.88
CA ARG A 12 -3.05 8.66 7.20
C ARG A 12 -2.89 7.14 7.11
N VAL A 13 -3.67 6.49 6.26
CA VAL A 13 -3.61 5.04 6.03
C VAL A 13 -2.28 4.67 5.37
N ALA A 14 -1.86 5.40 4.32
CA ALA A 14 -0.58 5.20 3.65
C ALA A 14 0.61 5.35 4.61
N GLY A 15 0.62 6.44 5.42
CA GLY A 15 1.68 6.71 6.39
C GLY A 15 1.80 5.61 7.45
N LYS A 16 0.68 5.14 8.01
CA LYS A 16 0.66 4.02 8.96
C LYS A 16 1.18 2.73 8.35
N ALA A 17 0.78 2.42 7.12
CA ALA A 17 1.23 1.22 6.41
C ALA A 17 2.74 1.28 6.09
N PHE A 18 3.23 2.43 5.60
CA PHE A 18 4.64 2.65 5.34
C PHE A 18 5.50 2.55 6.61
N GLN A 19 5.04 3.14 7.72
CA GLN A 19 5.72 3.03 9.01
C GLN A 19 5.87 1.57 9.46
N ARG A 20 4.80 0.78 9.36
CA ARG A 20 4.83 -0.66 9.69
C ARG A 20 5.81 -1.42 8.80
N TYR A 21 5.80 -1.15 7.50
CA TYR A 21 6.74 -1.73 6.55
C TYR A 21 8.19 -1.37 6.88
N ALA A 22 8.48 -0.09 7.13
CA ALA A 22 9.81 0.39 7.49
C ALA A 22 10.30 -0.29 8.77
N ASN A 23 9.47 -0.35 9.81
CA ASN A 23 9.79 -1.03 11.07
C ASN A 23 10.11 -2.52 10.88
N ARG A 24 9.33 -3.23 10.04
CA ARG A 24 9.59 -4.65 9.72
C ARG A 24 10.91 -4.80 8.95
N ARG A 25 11.16 -3.93 7.98
CA ARG A 25 12.37 -3.94 7.17
C ARG A 25 13.62 -3.66 8.00
N HIS A 26 13.58 -2.71 8.92
CA HIS A 26 14.71 -2.42 9.82
C HIS A 26 15.11 -3.63 10.67
N LYS A 27 14.16 -4.51 11.01
CA LYS A 27 14.41 -5.74 11.77
C LYS A 27 14.95 -6.89 10.92
N GLN A 28 14.78 -6.83 9.60
CA GLN A 28 15.24 -7.85 8.67
C GLN A 28 16.60 -7.43 8.08
N LYS A 29 17.58 -8.33 7.99
CA LYS A 29 18.80 -8.06 7.20
C LYS A 29 18.36 -7.90 5.73
N ALA A 30 18.39 -6.66 5.25
CA ALA A 30 17.73 -6.24 4.02
C ALA A 30 18.29 -6.95 2.77
N GLY A 31 17.46 -7.72 2.07
CA GLY A 31 17.79 -8.32 0.77
C GLY A 31 16.87 -7.94 -0.38
N SER A 32 15.63 -7.53 -0.10
CA SER A 32 14.64 -7.14 -1.12
C SER A 32 14.70 -5.65 -1.45
N PRO A 33 14.30 -5.21 -2.66
CA PRO A 33 14.22 -3.79 -3.03
C PRO A 33 13.38 -2.98 -2.04
N ARG A 34 13.78 -1.71 -1.81
CA ARG A 34 13.04 -0.81 -0.93
C ARG A 34 11.80 -0.29 -1.64
N ARG A 35 10.62 -0.50 -1.06
CA ARG A 35 9.37 0.16 -1.46
C ARG A 35 9.34 1.62 -1.05
N ILE A 36 8.71 2.43 -1.90
CA ILE A 36 8.57 3.88 -1.73
C ILE A 36 7.18 4.21 -1.18
N LEU A 37 7.01 5.41 -0.60
CA LEU A 37 5.72 5.83 -0.04
C LEU A 37 4.58 5.77 -1.08
N ALA A 38 4.90 6.01 -2.36
CA ALA A 38 3.91 5.95 -3.45
C ALA A 38 3.20 4.60 -3.54
N ASP A 39 3.89 3.47 -3.32
CA ASP A 39 3.27 2.13 -3.33
C ASP A 39 2.17 2.04 -2.25
N PHE A 40 2.40 2.66 -1.10
CA PHE A 40 1.44 2.68 0.00
C PHE A 40 0.31 3.67 -0.24
N LEU A 41 0.55 4.77 -0.96
CA LEU A 41 -0.52 5.68 -1.37
C LEU A 41 -1.48 5.02 -2.36
N ILE A 42 -0.96 4.27 -3.34
CA ILE A 42 -1.77 3.52 -4.29
C ILE A 42 -2.66 2.51 -3.55
N GLY A 43 -2.07 1.73 -2.64
CA GLY A 43 -2.83 0.75 -1.87
C GLY A 43 -3.84 1.36 -0.90
N ALA A 44 -3.50 2.48 -0.26
CA ALA A 44 -4.40 3.20 0.64
C ALA A 44 -5.58 3.82 -0.12
N HIS A 45 -5.32 4.44 -1.28
CA HIS A 45 -6.37 5.01 -2.12
C HIS A 45 -7.34 3.91 -2.58
N ALA A 46 -6.83 2.80 -3.12
CA ALA A 46 -7.69 1.70 -3.52
C ALA A 46 -8.48 1.11 -2.34
N LEU A 47 -7.89 1.05 -1.14
CA LEU A 47 -8.58 0.55 0.05
C LEU A 47 -9.71 1.47 0.51
N GLU A 48 -9.46 2.77 0.64
CA GLU A 48 -10.43 3.73 1.16
C GLU A 48 -11.60 3.94 0.18
N GLU A 49 -11.31 3.95 -1.12
CA GLU A 49 -12.33 4.09 -2.18
C GLU A 49 -13.04 2.75 -2.51
N GLY A 50 -12.61 1.63 -1.93
CA GLY A 50 -13.21 0.32 -2.18
C GLY A 50 -12.91 -0.26 -3.57
N TYR A 51 -11.83 0.19 -4.21
CA TYR A 51 -11.39 -0.33 -5.51
C TYR A 51 -10.60 -1.64 -5.38
N SER A 52 -10.67 -2.44 -6.45
CA SER A 52 -9.77 -3.57 -6.65
C SER A 52 -8.43 -3.10 -7.22
N LEU A 53 -7.33 -3.60 -6.67
CA LEU A 53 -5.98 -3.29 -7.15
C LEU A 53 -5.41 -4.43 -8.00
N LEU A 54 -5.07 -4.15 -9.25
CA LEU A 54 -4.32 -5.04 -10.13
C LEU A 54 -2.82 -4.87 -9.89
N THR A 55 -2.09 -5.94 -9.57
CA THR A 55 -0.65 -5.85 -9.30
C THR A 55 0.10 -7.16 -9.53
N LEU A 56 1.39 -7.05 -9.85
CA LEU A 56 2.33 -8.19 -9.88
C LEU A 56 2.90 -8.53 -8.50
N ASP A 57 2.74 -7.63 -7.51
CA ASP A 57 3.33 -7.78 -6.18
C ASP A 57 2.25 -7.92 -5.10
N GLU A 58 1.42 -8.96 -5.23
CA GLU A 58 0.28 -9.15 -4.32
C GLU A 58 0.72 -9.30 -2.86
N GLY A 59 1.88 -9.91 -2.60
CA GLY A 59 2.34 -10.22 -1.25
C GLY A 59 2.53 -8.97 -0.41
N ILE A 60 3.03 -7.88 -1.01
CA ILE A 60 3.23 -6.62 -0.30
C ILE A 60 1.91 -5.92 -0.03
N TYR A 61 1.02 -5.85 -1.02
CA TYR A 61 -0.28 -5.20 -0.84
C TYR A 61 -1.16 -5.95 0.14
N ARG A 62 -1.16 -7.30 0.14
CA ARG A 62 -1.86 -8.11 1.17
C ARG A 62 -1.30 -7.88 2.56
N ALA A 63 0.02 -7.77 2.71
CA ALA A 63 0.65 -7.53 4.00
C ALA A 63 0.40 -6.10 4.53
N ALA A 64 0.40 -5.11 3.65
CA ALA A 64 0.18 -3.71 4.02
C ALA A 64 -1.31 -3.38 4.23
N PHE A 65 -2.19 -3.96 3.41
CA PHE A 65 -3.62 -3.68 3.34
C PHE A 65 -4.44 -4.98 3.30
N PRO A 66 -4.62 -5.69 4.44
CA PRO A 66 -5.25 -7.01 4.45
C PRO A 66 -6.70 -7.07 3.93
N LYS A 67 -7.40 -5.94 3.92
CA LYS A 67 -8.78 -5.80 3.44
C LYS A 67 -8.88 -5.36 1.98
N LEU A 68 -7.76 -5.03 1.34
CA LEU A 68 -7.74 -4.57 -0.05
C LEU A 68 -8.05 -5.75 -0.98
N GLN A 69 -8.99 -5.55 -1.90
CA GLN A 69 -9.25 -6.52 -2.95
C GLN A 69 -8.13 -6.45 -3.99
N ILE A 70 -7.52 -7.59 -4.29
CA ILE A 70 -6.41 -7.69 -5.24
C ILE A 70 -6.81 -8.61 -6.38
N VAL A 71 -6.65 -8.10 -7.59
CA VAL A 71 -6.77 -8.84 -8.84
C VAL A 71 -5.37 -9.18 -9.32
N LYS A 72 -5.17 -10.42 -9.78
CA LYS A 72 -3.89 -10.86 -10.36
C LYS A 72 -3.89 -10.58 -11.86
N VAL A 73 -2.74 -10.18 -12.37
CA VAL A 73 -2.46 -10.14 -13.83
C VAL A 73 -2.34 -11.57 -14.34
#